data_AF-A0A6V7X5L4-F1
#
_entry.id   AF-A0A6V7X5L4-F1
#
_cell.length_a   1.000
_cell.length_b   1.000
_cell.length_c   1.000
_cell.angle_alpha   90.00
_cell.angle_beta   90.00
_cell.angle_gamma   90.00
#
_symmetry.space_group_name_H-M   'P 1'
#
loop_
_entity.id
_entity.type
_entity.pdbx_description
1 polymer ?
#
loop_
_entity_poly.entity_id
_entity_poly.type
_entity_poly.pdbx_seq_one_letter_code
_entity_poly.pdbx_strand_id
1 'polypeptide(L)'
;MPSTYITYEFFTFPIHLSKVVKNKANPIFDEINTWKLPINSEAIHKYLINEDLIIYLFEENSENIISSSSSATSRSLGYISIPLFPLARNSKN
;
A
#
# COMPACT_ATOMS: atom_id res chain seq x y z
N MET A 1 -7.16 21.71 1.41
CA MET A 1 -6.25 20.66 1.92
C MET A 1 -6.66 19.36 1.28
N PRO A 2 -5.73 18.54 0.77
CA PRO A 2 -6.09 17.33 0.03
C PRO A 2 -6.78 16.32 0.95
N SER A 3 -7.66 15.52 0.36
CA SER A 3 -8.12 14.26 0.95
C SER A 3 -7.26 13.15 0.37
N THR A 4 -6.73 12.25 1.19
CA THR A 4 -5.70 11.31 0.73
C THR A 4 -5.90 9.90 1.23
N TYR A 5 -5.46 8.92 0.46
CA TYR A 5 -5.39 7.51 0.86
C TYR A 5 -4.06 6.90 0.38
N ILE A 6 -3.68 5.78 1.00
CA ILE A 6 -2.52 5.00 0.58
C ILE A 6 -2.95 3.68 -0.05
N THR A 7 -2.08 3.15 -0.89
CA THR A 7 -2.24 1.83 -1.49
C THR A 7 -0.89 1.13 -1.65
N TYR A 8 -0.93 -0.20 -1.58
CA TYR A 8 0.22 -1.05 -1.83
C TYR A 8 -0.24 -2.45 -2.20
N GLU A 9 0.66 -3.18 -2.86
CA GLU A 9 0.54 -4.62 -3.10
C GLU A 9 1.53 -5.34 -2.21
N PHE A 10 1.13 -6.47 -1.66
CA PHE A 10 2.00 -7.30 -0.85
C PHE A 10 1.84 -8.75 -1.27
N PHE A 11 2.92 -9.36 -1.75
CA PHE A 11 2.96 -10.76 -2.20
C PHE A 11 1.81 -11.05 -3.19
N THR A 12 1.08 -12.16 -3.02
CA THR A 12 -0.06 -12.54 -3.85
C THR A 12 -1.41 -12.11 -3.27
N PHE A 13 -1.42 -11.16 -2.32
CA PHE A 13 -2.67 -10.66 -1.74
C PHE A 13 -3.29 -9.58 -2.62
N PRO A 14 -4.62 -9.36 -2.53
CA PRO A 14 -5.26 -8.22 -3.17
C PRO A 14 -4.61 -6.89 -2.76
N ILE A 15 -4.68 -5.90 -3.66
CA ILE A 15 -4.25 -4.52 -3.40
C ILE A 15 -4.90 -4.02 -2.11
N HIS A 16 -4.09 -3.45 -1.22
CA HIS A 16 -4.59 -2.75 -0.05
C HIS A 16 -4.98 -1.32 -0.41
N LEU A 17 -6.11 -0.86 0.11
CA LEU A 17 -6.57 0.53 0.06
C LEU A 17 -6.90 0.98 1.47
N SER A 18 -6.26 2.05 1.93
CA SER A 18 -6.62 2.63 3.22
C SER A 18 -7.95 3.38 3.15
N LYS A 19 -8.49 3.70 4.32
CA LYS A 19 -9.51 4.74 4.42
C LYS A 19 -8.94 6.08 3.94
N VAL A 20 -9.81 6.92 3.39
CA VAL A 20 -9.45 8.28 2.99
C VAL A 20 -9.43 9.19 4.22
N VAL A 21 -8.30 9.84 4.43
CA VAL A 21 -8.14 10.91 5.42
C VAL A 21 -8.48 12.24 4.75
N LYS A 22 -9.60 12.84 5.15
CA LYS A 22 -10.14 14.04 4.49
C LYS A 22 -9.48 15.32 4.98
N ASN A 23 -9.19 16.22 4.04
CA ASN A 23 -8.82 17.62 4.28
C ASN A 23 -7.64 17.82 5.27
N LYS A 24 -6.61 16.99 5.22
CA LYS A 24 -5.42 17.10 6.10
C LYS A 24 -4.13 17.20 5.30
N ALA A 25 -3.29 18.20 5.61
CA ALA A 25 -1.95 18.33 5.03
C ALA A 25 -1.00 17.22 5.47
N ASN A 26 -1.15 16.74 6.71
CA ASN A 26 -0.37 15.66 7.31
C ASN A 26 -1.33 14.53 7.73
N PRO A 27 -1.77 13.68 6.80
CA PRO A 27 -2.70 12.59 7.10
C PRO A 27 -2.04 11.56 8.02
N ILE A 28 -2.81 11.03 8.96
CA ILE A 28 -2.43 9.88 9.81
C ILE A 28 -3.40 8.75 9.46
N PHE A 29 -2.88 7.66 8.89
CA PHE A 29 -3.69 6.52 8.46
C PHE A 29 -3.96 5.52 9.60
N ASP A 30 -2.98 5.27 10.47
CA ASP A 30 -3.07 4.43 11.68
C ASP A 30 -3.76 3.06 11.46
N GLU A 31 -3.42 2.40 10.34
CA GLU A 31 -3.93 1.08 10.01
C GLU A 31 -2.89 -0.01 10.34
N ILE A 32 -3.36 -1.11 10.94
CA ILE A 32 -2.55 -2.30 11.19
C ILE A 32 -3.14 -3.46 10.38
N ASN A 33 -2.35 -3.97 9.44
CA ASN A 33 -2.72 -5.13 8.63
C ASN A 33 -1.84 -6.33 8.99
N THR A 34 -2.45 -7.52 9.01
CA THR A 34 -1.76 -8.79 9.30
C THR A 34 -2.02 -9.78 8.19
N TRP A 35 -0.95 -10.30 7.58
CA TRP A 35 -1.03 -11.30 6.51
C TRP A 35 -0.58 -12.67 7.01
N LYS A 36 -1.37 -13.70 6.71
CA LYS A 36 -0.98 -15.09 6.94
C LYS A 36 -0.18 -15.58 5.74
N LEU A 37 1.13 -15.66 5.92
CA LEU A 37 2.03 -16.12 4.87
C LEU A 37 2.10 -17.67 4.84
N PRO A 38 2.28 -18.28 3.66
CA PRO A 38 2.56 -19.70 3.56
C PRO A 38 3.88 -20.03 4.27
N ILE A 39 3.84 -20.96 5.22
CA ILE A 39 5.02 -21.40 5.98
C ILE A 39 5.94 -22.19 5.04
N ASN A 40 7.25 -21.95 5.11
CA ASN A 40 8.29 -22.65 4.34
C ASN A 40 8.12 -22.62 2.82
N SER A 41 7.47 -21.58 2.28
CA SER A 41 7.37 -21.42 0.82
C SER A 41 8.62 -20.72 0.27
N GLU A 42 9.29 -21.37 -0.68
CA GLU A 42 10.38 -20.75 -1.45
C GLU A 42 9.90 -19.45 -2.13
N ALA A 43 8.62 -19.40 -2.52
CA ALA A 43 8.04 -18.23 -3.16
C ALA A 43 8.02 -17.00 -2.24
N ILE A 44 7.63 -17.17 -0.96
CA ILE A 44 7.65 -16.04 -0.03
C ILE A 44 9.08 -15.64 0.31
N HIS A 45 9.99 -16.60 0.47
CA HIS A 45 11.39 -16.30 0.75
C HIS A 45 12.03 -15.49 -0.39
N LYS A 46 11.83 -15.94 -1.63
CA LYS A 46 12.28 -15.23 -2.84
C LYS A 46 11.66 -13.83 -2.95
N TYR A 47 10.36 -13.70 -2.70
CA TYR A 47 9.70 -12.39 -2.70
C TYR A 47 10.33 -11.44 -1.68
N LEU A 48 10.52 -11.89 -0.44
CA LEU A 48 11.11 -11.04 0.60
C LEU A 48 12.55 -10.64 0.29
N ILE A 49 13.35 -11.49 -0.37
CA ILE A 49 14.75 -11.16 -0.71
C ILE A 49 14.86 -10.12 -1.84
N ASN A 50 13.97 -10.18 -2.83
CA ASN A 50 14.17 -9.47 -4.10
C ASN A 50 13.30 -8.23 -4.25
N GLU A 51 12.23 -8.10 -3.46
CA GLU A 51 11.23 -7.04 -3.65
C GLU A 51 11.25 -5.99 -2.53
N ASP A 52 10.75 -4.81 -2.87
CA ASP A 52 10.43 -3.74 -1.93
C ASP A 52 8.90 -3.63 -1.79
N LEU A 53 8.41 -3.32 -0.60
CA LEU A 53 7.03 -2.87 -0.41
C LEU A 53 6.94 -1.40 -0.82
N ILE A 54 6.28 -1.14 -1.94
CA ILE A 54 6.04 0.21 -2.43
C ILE A 54 4.66 0.68 -1.95
N ILE A 55 4.64 1.77 -1.18
CA ILE A 55 3.42 2.40 -0.69
C ILE A 55 3.23 3.72 -1.43
N TYR A 56 2.14 3.83 -2.17
CA TYR A 56 1.76 5.04 -2.90
C TYR A 56 0.80 5.89 -2.09
N LEU A 57 0.96 7.21 -2.18
CA LEU A 57 0.02 8.20 -1.65
C LEU A 57 -0.77 8.81 -2.80
N PHE A 58 -2.09 8.83 -2.69
CA PHE A 58 -3.00 9.40 -3.67
C PHE A 58 -3.86 10.51 -3.07
N GLU A 59 -4.17 11.52 -3.87
CA GLU A 59 -5.23 12.50 -3.61
C GLU A 59 -6.57 11.96 -4.13
N GLU A 60 -7.56 11.89 -3.23
CA GLU A 60 -8.97 11.62 -3.54
C GLU A 60 -9.59 12.89 -4.15
N ASN A 61 -9.93 12.83 -5.44
CA ASN A 61 -10.66 13.89 -6.10
C ASN A 61 -12.17 13.76 -5.85
N SER A 62 -12.72 14.69 -5.06
CA SER A 62 -14.15 14.75 -4.68
C SER A 62 -15.12 14.89 -5.86
N GLU A 63 -14.65 15.25 -7.07
CA GLU A 63 -15.50 15.51 -8.25
C GLU A 63 -15.87 14.27 -9.07
N ASN A 64 -15.53 13.05 -8.61
CA ASN A 64 -15.74 11.80 -9.37
C ASN A 64 -16.74 10.82 -8.75
N ILE A 65 -17.89 11.31 -8.26
CA ILE A 65 -19.02 10.43 -7.90
C ILE A 65 -19.84 10.00 -9.14
N ILE A 66 -19.57 10.53 -10.34
CA ILE A 66 -20.40 10.22 -11.53
C ILE A 66 -19.57 10.02 -12.81
N SER A 67 -18.82 8.93 -12.91
CA SER A 67 -18.46 8.36 -14.22
C SER A 67 -17.73 7.03 -14.07
N SER A 68 -18.53 5.96 -14.01
CA SER A 68 -18.14 4.68 -14.60
C SER A 68 -17.63 4.94 -16.02
N SER A 69 -16.36 4.57 -16.28
CA SER A 69 -15.63 4.67 -17.55
C SER A 69 -15.08 6.06 -17.92
N SER A 70 -13.74 6.16 -17.92
CA SER A 70 -12.85 7.21 -18.45
C SER A 70 -12.58 8.48 -17.61
N SER A 71 -11.32 8.58 -17.14
CA SER A 71 -10.59 9.81 -16.80
C SER A 71 -10.92 10.55 -15.48
N ALA A 72 -10.91 9.80 -14.39
CA ALA A 72 -10.87 10.30 -13.02
C ALA A 72 -9.59 9.80 -12.32
N THR A 73 -8.41 10.11 -12.87
CA THR A 73 -7.15 9.56 -12.32
C THR A 73 -6.91 10.18 -10.95
N SER A 74 -7.11 9.44 -9.86
CA SER A 74 -6.57 9.80 -8.55
C SER A 74 -5.11 10.23 -8.74
N ARG A 75 -4.77 11.43 -8.28
CA ARG A 75 -3.44 12.00 -8.50
C ARG A 75 -2.47 11.35 -7.52
N SER A 76 -1.44 10.68 -8.02
CA SER A 76 -0.34 10.23 -7.15
C SER A 76 0.42 11.46 -6.64
N LEU A 77 0.54 11.54 -5.32
CA LEU A 77 1.29 12.60 -4.62
C LEU A 77 2.74 12.17 -4.34
N GLY A 78 3.00 10.87 -4.34
CA GLY A 78 4.32 10.31 -4.10
C GLY A 78 4.25 8.84 -3.71
N TYR A 79 5.42 8.27 -3.40
CA TYR A 79 5.54 6.92 -2.88
C TYR A 79 6.74 6.78 -1.95
N ILE A 80 6.75 5.71 -1.16
CA ILE A 80 7.91 5.24 -0.42
C ILE A 80 8.22 3.81 -0.81
N SER A 81 9.50 3.43 -0.76
CA SER A 81 9.99 2.08 -1.01
C SER A 81 10.57 1.53 0.29
N ILE A 82 10.08 0.37 0.74
CA ILE A 82 10.52 -0.27 1.97
C ILE A 82 11.13 -1.64 1.61
N PRO A 83 12.44 -1.85 1.78
CA PRO A 83 13.06 -3.13 1.44
C PRO A 83 12.53 -4.26 2.31
N LEU A 84 12.13 -5.37 1.70
CA LEU A 84 11.58 -6.53 2.42
C LEU A 84 12.65 -7.54 2.87
N PHE A 85 13.88 -7.45 2.35
CA PHE A 85 14.95 -8.40 2.68
C PHE A 85 15.21 -8.58 4.19
N PRO A 86 15.04 -7.57 5.07
CA PRO A 86 15.22 -7.78 6.51
C PRO A 86 14.24 -8.80 7.08
N LEU A 87 13.05 -8.93 6.49
CA LEU A 87 12.02 -9.88 6.93
C LEU A 87 12.35 -11.33 6.52
N ALA A 88 13.13 -11.54 5.46
CA ALA A 88 13.54 -12.87 5.01
C ALA A 88 14.41 -13.62 6.03
N ARG A 89 15.02 -12.88 6.97
CA ARG A 89 15.92 -13.40 8.02
C ARG A 89 15.36 -13.23 9.42
N ASN A 90 14.09 -12.91 9.56
CA ASN A 90 13.46 -12.70 10.86
C ASN A 90 13.21 -14.06 11.55
N SER A 91 14.27 -14.68 12.07
CA SER A 91 14.14 -15.73 13.07
C SER A 91 13.85 -15.05 14.40
N LYS A 92 12.68 -15.31 14.99
CA LYS A 92 12.48 -15.03 16.41
C LYS A 92 13.55 -15.82 17.17
N ASN A 93 14.48 -15.11 17.80
CA ASN A 93 15.30 -15.67 18.88
C ASN A 93 14.40 -16.02 20.06
#